data_AF-M5BFI7-F1
#
_entry.id   AF-M5BFI7-F1
#
_cell.length_a   1.000
_cell.length_b   1.000
_cell.length_c   1.000
_cell.angle_alpha   90.00
_cell.angle_beta   90.00
_cell.angle_gamma   90.00
#
_symmetry.space_group_name_H-M   'P 1'
#
loop_
_entity.id
_entity.type
_entity.pdbx_description
1 polymer ?
#
loop_
_entity_poly.entity_id
_entity_poly.type
_entity_poly.pdbx_seq_one_letter_code
_entity_poly.pdbx_strand_id
1 'polypeptide(L)'
;GTNWGWFSYDPETNLFFYGTANPSTWNPVQRASPDGKPIDQKWTMAIIARDADTGVARWAYQMTPFDEWDYDGVNEMILADIPIGGQTRKALVHFDRNGLGYTLDRVTGELLVAAKYDPKVNWTTGVVMDKKQPAIRASAGREGVLDLPDRPGQEH
;
A
#
# COMPACT_ATOMS: atom_id res chain seq x y z
N GLY A 1 -7.16 -0.07 10.35
CA GLY A 1 -6.49 -1.27 10.87
C GLY A 1 -5.77 -0.93 12.15
N THR A 2 -5.34 -1.95 12.90
CA THR A 2 -4.39 -1.80 14.01
C THR A 2 -2.96 -1.54 13.47
N ASN A 3 -2.00 -1.26 14.33
CA ASN A 3 -0.62 -0.89 13.97
C ASN A 3 0.39 -1.58 14.89
N TRP A 4 0.40 -2.92 14.83
CA TRP A 4 1.13 -3.79 15.76
C TRP A 4 2.57 -4.12 15.35
N GLY A 5 3.03 -3.57 14.21
CA GLY A 5 4.37 -3.78 13.70
C GLY A 5 5.38 -2.74 14.21
N TRP A 6 6.19 -2.23 13.30
CA TRP A 6 7.34 -1.38 13.64
C TRP A 6 7.11 0.08 13.28
N PHE A 7 7.85 0.96 13.95
CA PHE A 7 7.89 2.40 13.68
C PHE A 7 9.30 2.80 13.28
N SER A 8 9.44 3.71 12.32
CA SER A 8 10.68 4.40 12.03
C SER A 8 10.49 5.91 12.14
N TYR A 9 11.59 6.65 12.27
CA TYR A 9 11.58 8.08 12.49
C TYR A 9 12.72 8.76 11.72
N ASP A 10 12.40 9.87 11.05
CA ASP A 10 13.35 10.75 10.39
C ASP A 10 13.43 12.10 11.14
N PRO A 11 14.52 12.36 11.89
CA PRO A 11 14.67 13.60 12.64
C PRO A 11 14.79 14.85 11.76
N GLU A 12 15.19 14.72 10.50
CA GLU A 12 15.35 15.89 9.61
C GLU A 12 14.01 16.44 9.13
N THR A 13 12.99 15.59 9.08
CA THR A 13 11.64 15.95 8.60
C THR A 13 10.60 15.97 9.71
N ASN A 14 10.98 15.56 10.93
CA ASN A 14 10.11 15.35 12.08
C ASN A 14 8.95 14.38 11.79
N LEU A 15 9.21 13.37 10.95
CA LEU A 15 8.22 12.39 10.54
C LEU A 15 8.49 11.03 11.16
N PHE A 16 7.46 10.40 11.69
CA PHE A 16 7.47 8.97 11.98
C PHE A 16 6.57 8.21 11.03
N PHE A 17 6.95 6.97 10.75
CA PHE A 17 6.35 6.13 9.72
C PHE A 17 5.91 4.80 10.33
N TYR A 18 4.73 4.34 9.93
CA TYR A 18 4.20 3.04 10.35
C TYR A 18 3.20 2.49 9.35
N GLY A 19 2.95 1.21 9.49
CA GLY A 19 2.00 0.45 8.69
C GLY A 19 0.68 0.19 9.42
N THR A 20 -0.42 0.07 8.66
CA THR A 20 -1.74 -0.27 9.21
C THR A 20 -2.20 -1.64 8.71
N ALA A 21 -2.75 -2.43 9.65
CA ALA A 21 -3.25 -3.77 9.45
C ALA A 21 -4.57 -3.82 8.68
N ASN A 22 -5.07 -5.05 8.55
CA ASN A 22 -6.26 -5.46 7.83
C ASN A 22 -7.57 -4.75 8.25
N PRO A 23 -8.60 -4.78 7.39
CA PRO A 23 -9.88 -4.10 7.62
C PRO A 23 -10.84 -4.91 8.52
N SER A 24 -10.35 -5.48 9.63
CA SER A 24 -11.13 -6.30 10.56
C SER A 24 -11.60 -7.64 9.97
N THR A 25 -12.89 -7.80 9.64
CA THR A 25 -13.42 -9.10 9.19
C THR A 25 -12.75 -9.55 7.89
N TRP A 26 -12.33 -10.82 7.87
CA TRP A 26 -11.69 -11.41 6.69
C TRP A 26 -12.69 -11.68 5.56
N ASN A 27 -14.00 -11.71 5.84
CA ASN A 27 -15.01 -11.85 4.79
C ASN A 27 -15.22 -10.50 4.06
N PRO A 28 -14.71 -10.33 2.82
CA PRO A 28 -14.79 -9.05 2.13
C PRO A 28 -16.22 -8.66 1.74
N VAL A 29 -17.12 -9.64 1.56
CA VAL A 29 -18.54 -9.38 1.24
C VAL A 29 -19.22 -8.59 2.35
N GLN A 30 -18.84 -8.79 3.61
CA GLN A 30 -19.39 -8.02 4.75
C GLN A 30 -18.94 -6.56 4.76
N ARG A 31 -17.88 -6.24 4.00
CA ARG A 31 -17.26 -4.92 3.92
C ARG A 31 -17.55 -4.22 2.60
N ALA A 32 -18.16 -4.91 1.64
CA ALA A 32 -18.60 -4.34 0.38
C ALA A 32 -19.76 -3.34 0.60
N SER A 33 -20.01 -2.51 -0.40
CA SER A 33 -21.18 -1.63 -0.45
C SER A 33 -22.48 -2.44 -0.50
N PRO A 34 -23.65 -1.81 -0.26
CA PRO A 34 -24.94 -2.49 -0.35
C PRO A 34 -25.22 -3.16 -1.71
N ASP A 35 -24.62 -2.65 -2.80
CA ASP A 35 -24.69 -3.23 -4.14
C ASP A 35 -23.55 -4.22 -4.46
N GLY A 36 -22.82 -4.68 -3.43
CA GLY A 36 -21.78 -5.72 -3.53
C GLY A 36 -20.45 -5.23 -4.11
N LYS A 37 -20.27 -3.92 -4.31
CA LYS A 37 -19.02 -3.38 -4.84
C LYS A 37 -17.97 -3.24 -3.74
N PRO A 38 -16.69 -3.44 -4.06
CA PRO A 38 -15.61 -3.14 -3.14
C PRO A 38 -15.61 -1.69 -2.66
N ILE A 39 -15.25 -1.53 -1.40
CA ILE A 39 -14.95 -0.25 -0.77
C ILE A 39 -13.52 -0.37 -0.24
N ASP A 40 -12.66 0.60 -0.54
CA ASP A 40 -11.21 0.52 -0.25
C ASP A 40 -10.83 0.27 1.22
N GLN A 41 -11.72 0.58 2.17
CA GLN A 41 -11.46 0.52 3.61
C GLN A 41 -10.33 1.43 4.06
N LYS A 42 -10.22 2.62 3.46
CA LYS A 42 -9.19 3.58 3.85
C LYS A 42 -9.33 3.96 5.33
N TRP A 43 -8.27 3.97 6.13
CA TRP A 43 -6.85 3.76 5.81
C TRP A 43 -6.31 2.47 6.44
N THR A 44 -6.79 1.30 6.00
CA THR A 44 -6.18 -0.02 6.28
C THR A 44 -5.15 -0.36 5.21
N MET A 45 -4.22 -1.27 5.51
CA MET A 45 -3.17 -1.71 4.57
C MET A 45 -2.37 -0.57 3.98
N ALA A 46 -2.09 0.44 4.81
CA ALA A 46 -1.48 1.69 4.37
C ALA A 46 -0.19 1.99 5.13
N ILE A 47 0.79 2.55 4.41
CA ILE A 47 1.95 3.23 4.94
C ILE A 47 1.52 4.65 5.27
N ILE A 48 1.79 5.10 6.50
CA ILE A 48 1.41 6.43 6.97
C ILE A 48 2.63 7.15 7.52
N ALA A 49 2.84 8.39 7.08
CA ALA A 49 3.77 9.32 7.71
C ALA A 49 3.02 10.37 8.52
N ARG A 50 3.43 10.58 9.76
CA ARG A 50 2.86 11.59 10.66
C ARG A 50 3.94 12.49 11.21
N ASP A 51 3.58 13.76 11.40
CA ASP A 51 4.37 14.69 12.18
C ASP A 51 4.48 14.20 13.64
N ALA A 52 5.70 14.16 14.18
CA ALA A 52 5.96 13.54 15.48
C ALA A 52 5.46 14.38 16.68
N ASP A 53 5.33 15.70 16.51
CA ASP A 53 4.84 16.57 17.56
C ASP A 53 3.30 16.60 17.63
N THR A 54 2.65 16.63 16.46
CA THR A 54 1.20 16.85 16.35
C THR A 54 0.41 15.57 16.07
N GLY A 55 1.06 14.53 15.56
CA GLY A 55 0.41 13.31 15.08
C GLY A 55 -0.39 13.49 13.79
N VAL A 56 -0.38 14.68 13.17
CA VAL A 56 -1.10 14.93 11.91
C VAL A 56 -0.44 14.16 10.78
N ALA A 57 -1.24 13.45 9.98
CA ALA A 57 -0.73 12.72 8.83
C ALA A 57 -0.25 13.69 7.74
N ARG A 58 1.00 13.52 7.30
CA ARG A 58 1.57 14.30 6.20
C ARG A 58 1.27 13.68 4.85
N TRP A 59 1.33 12.36 4.78
CA TRP A 59 0.89 11.58 3.63
C TRP A 59 0.51 10.16 4.07
N ALA A 60 -0.28 9.49 3.25
CA ALA A 60 -0.62 8.08 3.41
C ALA A 60 -0.70 7.41 2.03
N TYR A 61 -0.23 6.17 1.94
CA TYR A 61 -0.28 5.36 0.72
C TYR A 61 -0.89 4.00 1.05
N GLN A 62 -2.05 3.69 0.47
CA GLN A 62 -2.71 2.40 0.66
C GLN A 62 -2.17 1.38 -0.34
N MET A 63 -1.60 0.29 0.17
CA MET A 63 -0.94 -0.76 -0.62
C MET A 63 -1.93 -1.81 -1.13
N THR A 64 -2.90 -2.19 -0.30
CA THR A 64 -3.89 -3.24 -0.61
C THR A 64 -5.30 -2.71 -0.35
N PRO A 65 -5.89 -1.95 -1.30
CA PRO A 65 -7.27 -1.49 -1.20
C PRO A 65 -8.25 -2.67 -1.24
N PHE A 66 -9.28 -2.63 -0.39
CA PHE A 66 -10.25 -3.72 -0.23
C PHE A 66 -9.56 -5.10 -0.14
N ASP A 67 -8.67 -5.25 0.84
CA ASP A 67 -7.97 -6.52 1.11
C ASP A 67 -8.96 -7.70 1.22
N GLU A 68 -8.56 -8.85 0.68
CA GLU A 68 -9.31 -10.12 0.72
C GLU A 68 -8.48 -11.27 1.31
N TRP A 69 -7.24 -11.00 1.72
CA TRP A 69 -6.25 -12.04 2.01
C TRP A 69 -5.56 -11.89 3.36
N ASP A 70 -5.94 -10.90 4.16
CA ASP A 70 -5.30 -10.59 5.44
C ASP A 70 -3.80 -10.26 5.27
N TYR A 71 -3.49 -9.44 4.26
CA TYR A 71 -2.13 -8.96 4.03
C TYR A 71 -1.81 -7.74 4.88
N ASP A 72 -1.71 -7.90 6.22
CA ASP A 72 -1.43 -6.79 7.13
C ASP A 72 -0.27 -5.91 6.65
N GLY A 73 -0.56 -4.63 6.45
CA GLY A 73 0.41 -3.64 5.99
C GLY A 73 1.40 -3.16 7.04
N VAL A 74 1.80 -3.99 8.03
CA VAL A 74 2.47 -3.56 9.27
C VAL A 74 3.97 -3.79 9.32
N ASN A 75 4.56 -4.40 8.29
CA ASN A 75 6.01 -4.63 8.24
C ASN A 75 6.80 -3.32 8.36
N GLU A 76 8.10 -3.43 8.64
CA GLU A 76 8.96 -2.29 8.94
C GLU A 76 9.08 -1.28 7.80
N MET A 77 9.49 -0.06 8.19
CA MET A 77 9.68 1.09 7.30
C MET A 77 11.16 1.46 7.28
N ILE A 78 11.94 0.86 6.37
CA ILE A 78 13.40 1.03 6.30
C ILE A 78 13.72 2.38 5.66
N LEU A 79 14.34 3.29 6.41
CA LEU A 79 14.73 4.59 5.89
C LEU A 79 16.15 4.52 5.32
N ALA A 80 16.31 4.88 4.05
CA ALA A 80 17.60 4.85 3.36
C ALA A 80 17.67 5.93 2.29
N ASP A 81 18.89 6.38 1.97
CA ASP A 81 19.13 7.25 0.83
C ASP A 81 19.56 6.37 -0.35
N ILE A 82 18.73 6.31 -1.40
CA ILE A 82 18.87 5.33 -2.48
C ILE A 82 18.98 6.06 -3.83
N PRO A 83 19.96 5.72 -4.69
CA PRO A 83 20.05 6.26 -6.03
C PRO A 83 18.94 5.69 -6.93
N ILE A 84 18.03 6.56 -7.40
CA ILE A 84 16.91 6.20 -8.29
C ILE A 84 16.85 7.23 -9.43
N GLY A 85 16.89 6.75 -10.68
CA GLY A 85 16.81 7.63 -11.86
C GLY A 85 17.95 8.66 -11.95
N GLY A 86 19.14 8.32 -11.44
CA GLY A 86 20.30 9.22 -11.42
C GLY A 86 20.28 10.28 -10.30
N GLN A 87 19.29 10.25 -9.41
CA GLN A 87 19.20 11.15 -8.25
C GLN A 87 19.15 10.34 -6.95
N THR A 88 19.85 10.81 -5.91
CA THR A 88 19.71 10.22 -4.57
C THR A 88 18.38 10.65 -3.97
N ARG A 89 17.52 9.67 -3.66
CA ARG A 89 16.20 9.89 -3.07
C ARG A 89 16.22 9.55 -1.58
N LYS A 90 15.59 10.40 -0.78
CA LYS A 90 15.27 10.11 0.63
C LYS A 90 14.15 9.07 0.67
N ALA A 91 14.51 7.80 0.67
CA ALA A 91 13.58 6.70 0.49
C ALA A 91 13.12 6.08 1.81
N LEU A 92 11.92 5.52 1.77
CA LEU A 92 11.36 4.53 2.68
C LEU A 92 11.14 3.25 1.87
N VAL A 93 11.71 2.14 2.33
CA VAL A 93 11.55 0.81 1.72
C VAL A 93 10.74 -0.07 2.66
N HIS A 94 9.73 -0.74 2.12
CA HIS A 94 8.79 -1.58 2.84
C HIS A 94 8.50 -2.85 2.05
N PHE A 95 8.78 -4.02 2.63
CA PHE A 95 8.43 -5.31 2.04
C PHE A 95 7.14 -5.79 2.68
N ASP A 96 6.04 -5.73 1.93
CA ASP A 96 4.71 -5.96 2.48
C ASP A 96 4.32 -7.45 2.49
N ARG A 97 3.39 -7.82 3.37
CA ARG A 97 2.78 -9.16 3.42
C ARG A 97 2.15 -9.58 2.10
N ASN A 98 1.72 -8.63 1.27
CA ASN A 98 1.15 -8.92 -0.04
C ASN A 98 2.17 -9.40 -1.10
N GLY A 99 3.47 -9.49 -0.77
CA GLY A 99 4.48 -9.99 -1.69
C GLY A 99 5.13 -8.93 -2.58
N LEU A 100 4.79 -7.65 -2.40
CA LEU A 100 5.41 -6.52 -3.08
C LEU A 100 6.38 -5.77 -2.15
N GLY A 101 7.50 -5.36 -2.71
CA GLY A 101 8.39 -4.36 -2.14
C GLY A 101 8.02 -2.99 -2.67
N TYR A 102 7.80 -2.05 -1.76
CA TYR A 102 7.46 -0.66 -2.02
C TYR A 102 8.63 0.24 -1.63
N THR A 103 9.04 1.11 -2.55
CA THR A 103 9.97 2.20 -2.28
C THR A 103 9.24 3.51 -2.52
N LEU A 104 9.13 4.33 -1.47
CA LEU A 104 8.50 5.65 -1.52
C LEU A 104 9.52 6.72 -1.17
N ASP A 105 9.31 7.93 -1.69
CA ASP A 105 9.97 9.12 -1.16
C ASP A 105 9.40 9.44 0.23
N ARG A 106 10.23 9.33 1.27
CA ARG A 106 9.76 9.42 2.66
C ARG A 106 9.24 10.80 3.05
N VAL A 107 9.61 11.84 2.29
CA VAL A 107 9.18 13.22 2.56
C VAL A 107 7.81 13.49 1.94
N THR A 108 7.60 13.02 0.71
CA THR A 108 6.42 13.38 -0.10
C THR A 108 5.37 12.29 -0.20
N GLY A 109 5.71 11.03 0.11
CA GLY A 109 4.86 9.87 -0.11
C GLY A 109 4.76 9.46 -1.58
N GLU A 110 5.61 10.00 -2.47
CA GLU A 110 5.64 9.60 -3.87
C GLU A 110 6.12 8.15 -4.01
N LEU A 111 5.34 7.31 -4.69
CA LEU A 111 5.74 5.96 -5.04
C LEU A 111 6.83 5.98 -6.12
N LEU A 112 7.98 5.35 -5.83
CA LEU A 112 9.15 5.30 -6.71
C LEU A 112 9.32 3.92 -7.34
N VAL A 113 9.10 2.86 -6.57
CA VAL A 113 9.16 1.47 -7.02
C VAL A 113 8.07 0.68 -6.32
N ALA A 114 7.39 -0.20 -7.06
CA ALA A 114 6.55 -1.26 -6.50
C ALA A 114 6.75 -2.52 -7.34
N ALA A 115 7.33 -3.56 -6.75
CA ALA A 115 7.68 -4.77 -7.48
C ALA A 115 7.50 -6.02 -6.61
N LYS A 116 7.15 -7.15 -7.24
CA LYS A 116 7.11 -8.45 -6.55
C LYS A 116 8.51 -8.83 -6.10
N TYR A 117 8.69 -9.18 -4.83
CA TYR A 117 9.95 -9.75 -4.34
C TYR A 117 9.97 -11.29 -4.40
N ASP A 118 8.81 -11.93 -4.59
CA ASP A 118 8.68 -13.36 -4.92
C ASP A 118 7.95 -13.51 -6.27
N PRO A 119 8.54 -14.20 -7.27
CA PRO A 119 7.90 -14.42 -8.57
C PRO A 119 6.60 -15.23 -8.51
N LYS A 120 6.31 -15.93 -7.41
CA LYS A 120 5.09 -16.73 -7.23
C LYS A 120 3.86 -15.90 -6.84
N VAL A 121 4.03 -14.61 -6.51
CA VAL A 121 2.91 -13.71 -6.15
C VAL A 121 1.94 -13.61 -7.32
N ASN A 122 0.68 -13.98 -7.08
CA ASN A 122 -0.33 -14.15 -8.13
C ASN A 122 -1.69 -13.51 -7.81
N TRP A 123 -1.83 -12.74 -6.74
CA TRP A 123 -3.10 -12.02 -6.47
C TRP A 123 -3.22 -10.74 -7.33
N THR A 124 -2.09 -10.18 -7.75
CA THR A 124 -1.99 -8.97 -8.58
C THR A 124 -1.03 -9.17 -9.76
N THR A 125 -1.25 -8.42 -10.85
CA THR A 125 -0.27 -8.30 -11.94
C THR A 125 0.80 -7.23 -11.68
N GLY A 126 0.54 -6.27 -10.79
CA GLY A 126 1.46 -5.20 -10.44
C GLY A 126 0.75 -3.96 -9.89
N VAL A 127 1.47 -2.84 -9.82
CA VAL A 127 0.97 -1.55 -9.35
C VAL A 127 1.09 -0.52 -10.48
N VAL A 128 0.08 0.33 -10.64
CA VAL A 128 0.11 1.42 -11.61
C VAL A 128 0.98 2.55 -11.07
N MET A 129 2.13 2.74 -11.70
CA MET A 129 3.12 3.76 -11.30
C MET A 129 2.86 5.14 -11.94
N ASP A 130 2.12 5.19 -13.05
CA ASP A 130 1.83 6.43 -13.77
C ASP A 130 0.60 7.13 -13.19
N LYS A 131 0.82 8.26 -12.51
CA LYS A 131 -0.23 9.10 -11.92
C LYS A 131 -1.24 9.63 -12.95
N LYS A 132 -0.92 9.62 -14.24
CA LYS A 132 -1.80 10.06 -15.34
C LYS A 132 -2.62 8.94 -15.95
N GLN A 133 -2.24 7.69 -15.70
CA GLN A 133 -3.07 6.56 -16.11
C GLN A 133 -4.21 6.43 -15.09
N PRO A 134 -5.48 6.58 -15.50
CA PRO A 134 -6.57 6.10 -14.65
C PRO A 134 -6.26 4.62 -14.43
N ALA A 135 -6.13 4.14 -13.19
CA ALA A 135 -5.69 2.77 -12.90
C ALA A 135 -6.37 1.77 -13.86
N ILE A 136 -5.67 1.35 -14.92
CA ILE A 136 -6.30 0.74 -16.08
C ILE A 136 -6.65 -0.68 -15.65
N ARG A 137 -7.97 -0.91 -15.50
CA ARG A 137 -8.64 -2.10 -14.92
C ARG A 137 -8.77 -2.10 -13.40
N ALA A 138 -9.31 -1.01 -12.83
CA ALA A 138 -10.12 -1.11 -11.63
C ALA A 138 -11.41 -1.89 -11.96
N SER A 139 -11.32 -3.22 -12.08
CA SER A 139 -12.47 -4.03 -11.69
C SER A 139 -12.68 -3.75 -10.21
N ALA A 140 -13.84 -3.22 -9.86
CA ALA A 140 -14.27 -3.23 -8.49
C ALA A 140 -13.42 -2.33 -7.54
N GLY A 141 -13.25 -1.05 -7.89
CA GLY A 141 -13.01 0.02 -6.90
C GLY A 141 -11.62 0.17 -6.27
N ARG A 142 -10.63 -0.68 -6.60
CA ARG A 142 -9.27 -0.60 -6.02
C ARG A 142 -8.35 0.36 -6.75
N GLU A 143 -7.98 1.47 -6.13
CA GLU A 143 -7.04 2.42 -6.73
C GLU A 143 -5.59 1.90 -6.72
N GLY A 144 -4.90 1.98 -7.87
CA GLY A 144 -3.44 1.82 -7.97
C GLY A 144 -2.92 0.38 -8.06
N VAL A 145 -3.73 -0.64 -7.74
CA VAL A 145 -3.36 -2.06 -7.88
C VAL A 145 -4.00 -2.67 -9.13
N LEU A 146 -3.25 -3.49 -9.87
CA LEU A 146 -3.74 -4.17 -11.06
C LEU A 146 -4.22 -5.58 -10.72
N ASP A 147 -5.49 -5.87 -10.95
CA ASP A 147 -6.03 -7.22 -10.81
C ASP A 147 -5.45 -8.16 -11.88
N LEU A 148 -5.49 -9.46 -11.61
CA LEU A 148 -5.39 -10.44 -12.69
C LEU A 148 -6.63 -10.32 -13.59
N PRO A 149 -6.50 -10.52 -14.91
CA PRO A 149 -7.69 -10.71 -15.74
C PRO A 149 -8.52 -11.87 -15.17
N ASP A 150 -9.85 -11.70 -15.17
CA ASP A 150 -10.78 -12.74 -14.76
C ASP A 150 -10.38 -14.07 -15.41
N ARG A 151 -10.19 -15.10 -14.59
CA ARG A 151 -10.05 -16.46 -15.12
C ARG A 151 -11.41 -16.81 -15.73
N PRO A 152 -11.49 -17.27 -16.99
CA PRO A 152 -12.75 -17.74 -17.53
C PRO A 152 -13.28 -18.87 -16.63
N GLY A 153 -14.44 -18.65 -15.99
CA GLY A 153 -15.13 -19.65 -15.18
C GLY A 153 -15.37 -19.33 -13.70
N GLN A 154 -15.08 -18.11 -13.21
CA GLN A 154 -15.62 -17.66 -11.92
C GLN A 154 -16.58 -16.48 -12.16
N GLU A 155 -17.85 -16.80 -12.40
CA GLU A 155 -18.94 -15.84 -12.22
C GLU A 155 -19.13 -15.63 -10.70
N HIS A 156 -19.29 -14.36 -10.31
CA HIS A 156 -19.66 -13.93 -8.96
C HIS A 156 -21.10 -14.32 -8.62
#